data_AF-A0A1G6BGU6-F1
#
_entry.id   AF-A0A1G6BGU6-F1
#
_cell.length_a   1.000
_cell.length_b   1.000
_cell.length_c   1.000
_cell.angle_alpha   90.00
_cell.angle_beta   90.00
_cell.angle_gamma   90.00
#
_symmetry.space_group_name_H-M   'P 1'
#
loop_
_entity.id
_entity.type
_entity.pdbx_description
1 polymer ?
#
loop_
_entity_poly.entity_id
_entity_poly.type
_entity_poly.pdbx_seq_one_letter_code
_entity_poly.pdbx_strand_id
1 'polypeptide(L)'
;MTIGSVGAAYSPYQLHTEQQAKSAGLSDGEIKNLKRVGNIECATCASRKYQDGSDEMVSFKAAAHIDPSAAAATVSAHEQEHVSNAYKDAAQNNGKVINASVQLHTSICPECGRSYVSGGTTTTQIMYKDDEYSQNAKSRDAASLIGGNIDYAC
;
A
#
# COMPACT_ATOMS: atom_id res chain seq x y z
N MET A 1 -3.52 40.50 45.71
CA MET A 1 -2.57 39.68 44.93
C MET A 1 -3.26 38.35 44.65
N THR A 2 -3.88 38.22 43.48
CA THR A 2 -4.53 36.98 43.04
C THR A 2 -3.45 35.97 42.70
N ILE A 3 -3.29 34.99 43.58
CA ILE A 3 -2.49 33.79 43.38
C ILE A 3 -3.03 33.05 42.15
N GLY A 4 -2.28 33.11 41.05
CA GLY A 4 -2.55 32.36 39.83
C GLY A 4 -2.54 30.87 40.14
N SER A 5 -3.63 30.22 39.80
CA SER A 5 -3.86 28.79 39.94
C SER A 5 -2.74 27.99 39.24
N VAL A 6 -2.01 27.24 40.05
CA VAL A 6 -1.04 26.25 39.60
C VAL A 6 -1.72 25.12 38.82
N GLY A 7 -1.20 24.86 37.63
CA GLY A 7 -1.19 23.59 36.88
C GLY A 7 -2.40 22.67 37.02
N ALA A 8 -3.42 22.88 36.19
CA ALA A 8 -4.22 21.75 35.74
C ALA A 8 -3.28 20.85 34.92
N ALA A 9 -2.98 19.66 35.42
CA ALA A 9 -2.29 18.62 34.67
C ALA A 9 -3.17 18.23 33.45
N TYR A 10 -3.00 18.96 32.35
CA TYR A 10 -3.76 18.74 31.13
C TYR A 10 -3.23 17.47 30.49
N SER A 11 -4.06 16.42 30.46
CA SER A 11 -3.67 15.15 29.86
C SER A 11 -3.42 15.35 28.36
N PRO A 12 -2.22 15.05 27.84
CA PRO A 12 -1.90 15.20 26.41
C PRO A 12 -2.74 14.27 25.50
N TYR A 13 -3.56 13.39 26.09
CA TYR A 13 -4.48 12.49 25.39
C TYR A 13 -5.87 13.08 25.10
N GLN A 14 -6.17 14.32 25.52
CA GLN A 14 -7.47 14.97 25.24
C GLN A 14 -7.39 16.09 24.18
N LEU A 15 -6.19 16.36 23.66
CA LEU A 15 -5.95 17.36 22.62
C LEU A 15 -6.17 16.75 21.25
N HIS A 16 -7.25 17.14 20.58
CA HIS A 16 -7.57 16.63 19.23
C HIS A 16 -7.18 17.63 18.13
N THR A 17 -6.92 18.89 18.47
CA THR A 17 -6.57 19.94 17.49
C THR A 17 -5.31 20.71 17.88
N GLU A 18 -4.63 21.24 16.86
CA GLU A 18 -3.45 22.09 17.06
C GLU A 18 -3.76 23.35 17.88
N GLN A 19 -4.95 23.94 17.72
CA GLN A 19 -5.36 25.14 18.46
C GLN A 19 -5.51 24.83 19.95
N GLN A 20 -6.02 23.65 20.30
CA GLN A 20 -6.08 23.19 21.70
C GLN A 20 -4.68 22.99 22.27
N ALA A 21 -3.76 22.40 21.50
CA ALA A 21 -2.40 22.18 21.96
C ALA A 21 -1.61 23.49 22.14
N LYS A 22 -1.78 24.45 21.23
CA LYS A 22 -1.19 25.79 21.35
C LYS A 22 -1.77 26.58 22.53
N SER A 23 -3.09 26.50 22.74
CA SER A 23 -3.74 27.16 23.90
C SER A 23 -3.40 26.50 25.23
N ALA A 24 -3.03 25.21 25.23
CA ALA A 24 -2.46 24.52 26.39
C ALA A 24 -0.97 24.82 26.63
N GLY A 25 -0.33 25.66 25.80
CA GLY A 25 1.05 26.11 25.98
C GLY A 25 2.11 25.09 25.56
N LEU A 26 1.75 24.08 24.76
CA LEU A 26 2.73 23.11 24.25
C LEU A 26 3.65 23.77 23.22
N SER A 27 4.91 23.34 23.23
CA SER A 27 5.90 23.73 22.23
C SER A 27 5.63 23.08 20.87
N ASP A 28 6.13 23.69 19.79
CA ASP A 28 5.97 23.15 18.42
C ASP A 28 6.52 21.71 18.29
N GLY A 29 7.57 21.37 19.05
CA GLY A 29 8.12 20.02 19.11
C GLY A 29 7.16 18.99 19.71
N GLU A 30 6.46 19.35 20.79
CA GLU A 30 5.47 18.50 21.44
C GLU A 30 4.22 18.33 20.55
N ILE A 31 3.76 19.42 19.92
CA ILE A 31 2.65 19.37 18.95
C ILE A 31 3.00 18.43 17.80
N LYS A 32 4.23 18.50 17.28
CA LYS A 32 4.69 17.61 16.22
C LYS A 32 4.72 16.15 16.68
N ASN A 33 5.13 15.89 17.92
CA ASN A 33 5.10 14.55 18.48
C ASN A 33 3.67 14.01 18.62
N LEU A 34 2.73 14.84 19.09
CA LEU A 34 1.31 14.50 19.17
C LEU A 34 0.70 14.17 17.80
N LYS A 35 1.10 14.90 16.76
CA LYS A 35 0.71 14.57 15.38
C LYS A 35 1.30 13.26 14.88
N ARG A 36 2.56 12.98 15.22
CA ARG A 36 3.23 11.74 14.84
C ARG A 36 2.56 10.52 15.45
N VAL A 37 2.15 10.59 16.71
CA VAL A 37 1.45 9.50 17.41
C VAL A 37 -0.02 9.37 17.02
N GLY A 38 -0.58 10.34 16.30
CA GLY A 38 -1.97 10.32 15.82
C GLY A 38 -2.99 10.90 16.79
N ASN A 39 -2.56 11.60 17.86
CA ASN A 39 -3.49 12.31 18.75
C ASN A 39 -4.06 13.57 18.08
N ILE A 40 -3.28 14.21 17.20
CA ILE A 40 -3.70 15.37 16.41
C ILE A 40 -3.52 15.04 14.93
N GLU A 41 -4.58 15.12 14.14
CA GLU A 41 -4.48 14.85 12.71
C GLU A 41 -3.83 16.04 11.96
N CYS A 42 -2.95 15.73 11.00
CA CYS A 42 -2.31 16.73 10.14
C CYS A 42 -3.15 17.01 8.89
N ALA A 43 -3.03 18.19 8.27
CA ALA A 43 -3.84 18.55 7.11
C ALA A 43 -3.57 17.62 5.91
N THR A 44 -2.30 17.26 5.69
CA THR A 44 -1.91 16.25 4.69
C THR A 44 -2.53 14.87 4.99
N CYS A 45 -2.60 14.50 6.27
CA CYS A 45 -3.12 13.20 6.71
C CYS A 45 -4.63 13.14 6.47
N ALA A 46 -5.35 14.20 6.85
CA ALA A 46 -6.79 14.35 6.71
C ALA A 46 -7.25 14.36 5.25
N SER A 47 -6.49 15.05 4.39
CA SER A 47 -6.85 15.20 2.97
C SER A 47 -6.41 14.02 2.11
N ARG A 48 -5.53 13.14 2.62
CA ARG A 48 -5.04 11.98 1.87
C ARG A 48 -6.20 11.04 1.55
N LYS A 49 -6.25 10.61 0.28
CA LYS A 49 -7.11 9.52 -0.16
C LYS A 49 -6.27 8.44 -0.83
N TYR A 50 -6.68 7.20 -0.64
CA TYR A 50 -6.18 6.07 -1.38
C TYR A 50 -7.15 5.76 -2.51
N GLN A 51 -6.60 5.49 -3.69
CA GLN A 51 -7.35 5.08 -4.85
C GLN A 51 -6.54 4.00 -5.56
N ASP A 52 -7.22 2.89 -5.86
CA ASP A 52 -6.66 1.86 -6.70
C ASP A 52 -6.93 2.16 -8.18
N GLY A 53 -5.87 2.09 -8.98
CA GLY A 53 -5.86 2.41 -10.40
C GLY A 53 -5.85 1.20 -11.31
N SER A 54 -5.97 -0.03 -10.78
CA SER A 54 -6.00 -1.22 -11.63
C SER A 54 -7.29 -1.29 -12.46
N ASP A 55 -7.34 -2.16 -13.48
CA ASP A 55 -8.57 -2.39 -14.26
C ASP A 55 -9.51 -3.43 -13.63
N GLU A 56 -9.16 -4.01 -12.48
CA GLU A 56 -9.91 -5.08 -11.83
C GLU A 56 -11.00 -4.56 -10.86
N MET A 57 -12.08 -5.32 -10.67
CA MET A 57 -13.11 -4.99 -9.68
C MET A 57 -12.65 -5.37 -8.26
N VAL A 58 -12.09 -4.39 -7.55
CA VAL A 58 -11.62 -4.48 -6.16
C VAL A 58 -12.08 -3.26 -5.35
N SER A 59 -11.88 -3.28 -4.03
CA SER A 59 -12.16 -2.11 -3.18
C SER A 59 -11.30 -0.88 -3.57
N PHE A 60 -11.66 0.31 -3.09
CA PHE A 60 -10.91 1.57 -3.34
C PHE A 60 -10.81 2.05 -4.80
N LYS A 61 -11.70 1.59 -5.69
CA LYS A 61 -11.83 2.15 -7.05
C LYS A 61 -12.15 3.64 -7.09
N ALA A 62 -12.96 4.08 -6.15
CA ALA A 62 -13.14 5.50 -5.85
C ALA A 62 -12.17 5.91 -4.75
N ALA A 63 -11.62 7.12 -4.87
CA ALA A 63 -10.72 7.68 -3.87
C ALA A 63 -11.41 7.79 -2.50
N ALA A 64 -10.93 7.02 -1.52
CA ALA A 64 -11.46 7.03 -0.16
C ALA A 64 -10.38 7.45 0.85
N HIS A 65 -10.81 8.13 1.91
CA HIS A 65 -9.91 8.49 2.99
C HIS A 65 -9.54 7.25 3.81
N ILE A 66 -8.25 7.11 4.13
CA ILE A 66 -7.75 6.03 4.97
C ILE A 66 -6.90 6.64 6.07
N ASP A 67 -7.25 6.32 7.32
CA ASP A 67 -6.47 6.74 8.48
C ASP A 67 -5.04 6.16 8.39
N PRO A 68 -3.99 6.97 8.56
CA PRO A 68 -2.59 6.50 8.47
C PRO A 68 -2.24 5.33 9.42
N SER A 69 -2.95 5.21 10.54
CA SER A 69 -2.81 4.11 11.51
C SER A 69 -3.41 2.81 10.99
N ALA A 70 -4.54 2.91 10.30
CA ALA A 70 -5.25 1.77 9.70
C ALA A 70 -4.73 1.45 8.28
N ALA A 71 -3.99 2.35 7.66
CA ALA A 71 -3.58 2.25 6.26
C ALA A 71 -2.87 0.95 5.91
N ALA A 72 -2.01 0.43 6.79
CA ALA A 72 -1.33 -0.83 6.54
C ALA A 72 -2.32 -2.00 6.43
N ALA A 73 -3.24 -2.13 7.39
CA ALA A 73 -4.23 -3.20 7.39
C ALA A 73 -5.18 -3.06 6.18
N THR A 74 -5.70 -1.86 5.94
CA THR A 74 -6.65 -1.60 4.85
C THR A 74 -6.04 -1.84 3.47
N VAL A 75 -4.86 -1.29 3.18
CA VAL A 75 -4.17 -1.49 1.90
C VAL A 75 -3.79 -2.95 1.75
N SER A 76 -3.26 -3.60 2.79
CA SER A 76 -2.94 -5.03 2.71
C SER A 76 -4.16 -5.91 2.40
N ALA A 77 -5.32 -5.61 3.00
CA ALA A 77 -6.54 -6.35 2.74
C ALA A 77 -7.02 -6.16 1.29
N HIS A 78 -6.92 -4.92 0.78
CA HIS A 78 -7.22 -4.59 -0.60
C HIS A 78 -6.29 -5.32 -1.59
N GLU A 79 -4.97 -5.31 -1.35
CA GLU A 79 -4.01 -6.04 -2.19
C GLU A 79 -4.30 -7.56 -2.22
N GLN A 80 -4.77 -8.11 -1.10
CA GLN A 80 -5.19 -9.51 -1.05
C GLN A 80 -6.45 -9.81 -1.89
N GLU A 81 -7.29 -8.80 -2.19
CA GLU A 81 -8.40 -8.96 -3.13
C GLU A 81 -7.89 -9.19 -4.56
N HIS A 82 -6.84 -8.48 -4.99
CA HIS A 82 -6.20 -8.72 -6.29
C HIS A 82 -5.62 -10.13 -6.36
N VAL A 83 -4.94 -10.57 -5.30
CA VAL A 83 -4.44 -11.95 -5.22
C VAL A 83 -5.59 -12.94 -5.35
N SER A 84 -6.69 -12.75 -4.62
CA SER A 84 -7.85 -13.63 -4.71
C SER A 84 -8.48 -13.65 -6.11
N ASN A 85 -8.53 -12.51 -6.80
CA ASN A 85 -9.07 -12.43 -8.15
C ASN A 85 -8.17 -13.18 -9.13
N ALA A 86 -6.85 -12.99 -9.05
CA ALA A 86 -5.89 -13.74 -9.87
C ALA A 86 -6.00 -15.26 -9.71
N TYR A 87 -6.23 -15.76 -8.49
CA TYR A 87 -6.47 -17.20 -8.26
C TYR A 87 -7.78 -17.68 -8.91
N LYS A 88 -8.85 -16.88 -8.89
CA LYS A 88 -10.11 -17.22 -9.56
C LYS A 88 -9.95 -17.22 -11.07
N ASP A 89 -9.27 -16.23 -11.63
CA ASP A 89 -9.05 -16.11 -13.07
C ASP A 89 -8.17 -17.24 -13.60
N ALA A 90 -7.14 -17.62 -12.84
CA ALA A 90 -6.35 -18.81 -13.13
C ALA A 90 -7.23 -20.07 -13.16
N ALA A 91 -8.08 -20.28 -12.15
CA ALA A 91 -8.96 -21.45 -12.09
C ALA A 91 -9.97 -21.49 -13.24
N GLN A 92 -10.52 -20.35 -13.65
CA GLN A 92 -11.48 -20.25 -14.77
C GLN A 92 -10.84 -20.56 -16.12
N ASN A 93 -9.60 -20.13 -16.33
CA ASN A 93 -8.90 -20.25 -17.60
C ASN A 93 -7.94 -21.46 -17.66
N ASN A 94 -8.10 -22.45 -16.77
CA ASN A 94 -7.22 -23.62 -16.66
C ASN A 94 -5.74 -23.25 -16.49
N GLY A 95 -5.47 -22.10 -15.88
CA GLY A 95 -4.15 -21.63 -15.50
C GLY A 95 -3.80 -22.02 -14.06
N LYS A 96 -2.52 -22.00 -13.75
CA LYS A 96 -1.98 -22.20 -12.40
C LYS A 96 -1.21 -20.96 -11.97
N VAL A 97 -1.59 -20.37 -10.84
CA VAL A 97 -0.80 -19.30 -10.21
C VAL A 97 0.54 -19.90 -9.76
N ILE A 98 1.63 -19.39 -10.30
CA ILE A 98 3.00 -19.78 -9.92
C ILE A 98 3.57 -18.86 -8.86
N ASN A 99 3.18 -17.59 -8.89
CA ASN A 99 3.63 -16.61 -7.91
C ASN A 99 2.55 -15.56 -7.71
N ALA A 100 2.28 -15.23 -6.45
CA ALA A 100 1.50 -14.07 -6.08
C ALA A 100 2.24 -13.39 -4.94
N SER A 101 2.60 -12.12 -5.14
CA SER A 101 3.32 -11.32 -4.15
C SER A 101 2.67 -9.95 -4.00
N VAL A 102 2.60 -9.49 -2.77
CA VAL A 102 2.09 -8.16 -2.42
C VAL A 102 3.25 -7.33 -1.90
N GLN A 103 3.44 -6.16 -2.49
CA GLN A 103 4.41 -5.17 -2.05
C GLN A 103 3.69 -3.95 -1.52
N LEU A 104 3.97 -3.57 -0.26
CA LEU A 104 3.42 -2.36 0.34
C LEU A 104 4.45 -1.24 0.23
N HIS A 105 4.04 -0.11 -0.32
CA HIS A 105 4.85 1.10 -0.38
C HIS A 105 4.57 1.95 0.86
N THR A 106 5.63 2.38 1.53
CA THR A 106 5.53 3.28 2.68
C THR A 106 6.06 4.65 2.33
N SER A 107 5.50 5.71 2.92
CA SER A 107 6.00 7.06 2.77
C SER A 107 5.91 7.82 4.09
N ILE A 108 6.65 8.93 4.18
CA ILE A 108 6.70 9.77 5.37
C ILE A 108 5.88 11.03 5.10
N CYS A 109 5.03 11.42 6.04
CA CYS A 109 4.28 12.66 5.93
C CYS A 109 5.23 13.86 6.13
N PRO A 110 5.28 14.83 5.20
CA PRO A 110 6.16 15.99 5.34
C PRO A 110 5.76 16.91 6.51
N GLU A 111 4.48 16.93 6.91
CA GLU A 111 4.00 17.76 8.00
C GLU A 111 4.29 17.16 9.39
N CYS A 112 3.80 15.95 9.64
CA CYS A 112 3.89 15.32 10.96
C CYS A 112 5.07 14.35 11.12
N GLY A 113 5.72 13.95 10.02
CA GLY A 113 6.81 12.98 10.05
C GLY A 113 6.37 11.56 10.42
N ARG A 114 5.07 11.26 10.31
CA ARG A 114 4.54 9.91 10.52
C ARG A 114 4.79 9.05 9.29
N SER A 115 5.30 7.83 9.48
CA SER A 115 5.35 6.81 8.45
C SER A 115 3.97 6.20 8.24
N TYR A 116 3.54 6.08 7.00
CA TYR A 116 2.25 5.48 6.63
C TYR A 116 2.40 4.65 5.35
N VAL A 117 1.43 3.79 5.07
CA VAL A 117 1.39 3.02 3.81
C VAL A 117 0.80 3.89 2.71
N SER A 118 1.59 4.18 1.69
CA SER A 118 1.22 5.07 0.60
C SER A 118 0.42 4.39 -0.50
N GLY A 119 0.62 3.08 -0.66
CA GLY A 119 -0.17 2.20 -1.50
C GLY A 119 0.41 0.79 -1.52
N GLY A 120 -0.19 -0.07 -2.33
CA GLY A 120 0.30 -1.42 -2.57
C GLY A 120 0.50 -1.68 -4.05
N THR A 121 1.23 -2.75 -4.35
CA THR A 121 1.30 -3.30 -5.69
C THR A 121 1.29 -4.82 -5.56
N THR A 122 0.27 -5.42 -6.15
CA THR A 122 0.15 -6.86 -6.26
C THR A 122 0.74 -7.33 -7.60
N THR A 123 1.65 -8.30 -7.55
CA THR A 123 2.23 -8.94 -8.73
C THR A 123 1.86 -10.41 -8.72
N THR A 124 1.12 -10.84 -9.74
CA THR A 124 0.69 -12.23 -9.93
C THR A 124 1.19 -12.77 -11.25
N GLN A 125 1.76 -13.97 -11.22
CA GLN A 125 2.19 -14.71 -12.40
C GLN A 125 1.33 -15.96 -12.51
N ILE A 126 0.67 -16.12 -13.66
CA ILE A 126 -0.21 -17.25 -13.97
C ILE A 126 0.37 -17.97 -15.18
N MET A 127 0.63 -19.27 -15.04
CA MET A 127 0.96 -20.13 -16.18
C MET A 127 -0.32 -20.73 -16.73
N TYR A 128 -0.63 -20.44 -17.99
CA TYR A 128 -1.70 -21.12 -18.71
C TYR A 128 -1.13 -22.33 -19.43
N LYS A 129 -1.92 -23.41 -19.46
CA LYS A 129 -1.57 -24.59 -20.23
C LYS A 129 -1.63 -24.21 -21.71
N ASP A 130 -0.52 -24.35 -22.41
CA ASP A 130 -0.43 -24.00 -23.82
C ASP A 130 -1.34 -24.90 -24.65
N ASP A 131 -2.00 -24.31 -25.64
CA ASP A 131 -2.79 -25.06 -26.62
C ASP A 131 -1.89 -26.04 -27.39
N GLU A 132 -2.48 -27.15 -27.85
CA GLU A 132 -1.72 -28.23 -28.50
C GLU A 132 -0.93 -27.75 -29.74
N TYR A 133 -1.40 -26.67 -30.38
CA TYR A 133 -0.71 -26.03 -31.49
C TYR A 133 0.51 -25.22 -31.02
N SER A 134 0.39 -24.39 -29.98
CA SER A 134 1.53 -23.68 -29.37
C SER A 134 2.58 -24.62 -28.78
N GLN A 135 2.18 -25.72 -28.15
CA GLN A 135 3.12 -26.74 -27.66
C GLN A 135 3.90 -27.38 -28.82
N ASN A 136 3.21 -27.72 -29.91
CA ASN A 136 3.84 -28.28 -31.11
C ASN A 136 4.74 -27.26 -31.83
N ALA A 137 4.38 -25.97 -31.84
CA ALA A 137 5.23 -24.94 -32.41
C ALA A 137 6.53 -24.77 -31.59
N LYS A 138 6.42 -24.69 -30.26
CA LYS A 138 7.58 -24.60 -29.35
C LYS A 138 8.46 -25.84 -29.40
N SER A 139 7.87 -27.04 -29.48
CA SER A 139 8.66 -28.28 -29.55
C SER A 139 9.40 -28.40 -30.88
N ARG A 140 8.79 -27.97 -32.00
CA ARG A 140 9.47 -27.90 -33.30
C ARG A 140 10.58 -26.86 -33.31
N ASP A 141 10.35 -25.70 -32.72
CA ASP A 141 11.36 -24.63 -32.61
C ASP A 141 12.55 -25.08 -31.74
N ALA A 142 12.27 -25.66 -30.57
CA ALA A 142 13.29 -26.27 -29.71
C ALA A 142 14.07 -27.38 -30.42
N ALA A 143 13.40 -28.25 -31.18
CA ALA A 143 14.05 -29.28 -31.99
C ALA A 143 14.97 -28.68 -33.07
N SER A 144 14.59 -27.52 -33.64
CA SER A 144 15.41 -26.80 -34.62
C SER A 144 16.66 -26.17 -33.98
N LEU A 145 16.57 -25.73 -32.73
CA LEU A 145 17.67 -25.11 -31.98
C LEU A 145 18.71 -26.13 -31.49
N ILE A 146 18.29 -27.35 -31.14
CA ILE A 146 19.19 -28.41 -30.65
C ILE A 146 20.21 -28.87 -31.71
N GLY A 147 19.88 -28.71 -33.01
CA GLY A 147 20.78 -29.04 -34.12
C GLY A 147 21.57 -27.85 -34.71
N GLY A 148 21.29 -26.61 -34.27
CA GLY A 148 21.95 -25.41 -34.77
C GLY A 148 23.25 -25.14 -34.01
N ASN A 149 24.39 -25.55 -34.57
CA ASN A 149 25.68 -25.02 -34.09
C ASN A 149 25.74 -23.52 -34.44
N ILE A 150 25.80 -22.67 -33.41
CA ILE A 150 26.05 -21.23 -33.58
C ILE A 150 27.57 -21.06 -33.57
N ASP A 151 28.20 -21.08 -34.75
CA ASP A 151 29.61 -20.71 -34.91
C ASP A 151 29.76 -19.20 -34.74
N TYR A 152 30.02 -18.76 -33.50
CA TYR A 152 30.36 -17.37 -33.21
C TYR A 152 31.87 -17.18 -33.47
N ALA A 153 32.24 -16.91 -34.72
CA ALA A 153 33.57 -16.41 -35.04
C ALA A 153 33.69 -14.92 -34.69
N CYS A 154 34.80 -14.58 -34.02
CA CYS A 154 35.15 -13.28 -33.43
C CYS A 154 35.06 -12.07 -34.36
#